data_AF-A0A976CVV1-F1
#
_entry.id   AF-A0A976CVV1-F1
#
_cell.length_a   1.000
_cell.length_b   1.000
_cell.length_c   1.000
_cell.angle_alpha   90.00
_cell.angle_beta   90.00
_cell.angle_gamma   90.00
#
_symmetry.space_group_name_H-M   'P 1'
#
loop_
_entity.id
_entity.type
_entity.pdbx_description
1 polymer ?
#
loop_
_entity_poly.entity_id
_entity_poly.type
_entity_poly.pdbx_seq_one_letter_code
_entity_poly.pdbx_strand_id
1 'polypeptide(L)' 'AEIDYEVERESLAQQRKGIWQKALLAAMVKKHCAVSNEWIAKRLVMGHPAGMSKVAKLYQESKEGVKMMKKYEKILKSKD' A
#
# COMPACT_ATOMS: atom_id res chain seq x y z
N ALA A 1 -11.34 -13.12 9.69
CA ALA A 1 -9.87 -13.18 9.67
C ALA A 1 -9.38 -11.81 10.05
N GLU A 2 -8.92 -11.68 11.29
CA GLU A 2 -8.18 -10.52 11.76
C GLU A 2 -6.93 -10.42 10.87
N ILE A 3 -6.81 -9.35 10.10
CA ILE A 3 -5.64 -9.16 9.25
C ILE A 3 -4.61 -8.51 10.15
N ASP A 4 -3.86 -9.33 10.86
CA ASP A 4 -2.70 -8.87 11.59
C ASP A 4 -1.56 -8.72 10.59
N TYR A 5 -1.54 -7.58 9.90
CA TYR A 5 -0.45 -7.23 9.01
C TYR A 5 0.55 -6.37 9.75
N GLU A 6 1.68 -6.97 10.06
CA GLU A 6 2.76 -6.31 10.79
C GLU A 6 3.42 -5.24 9.91
N VAL A 7 3.20 -3.98 10.28
CA VAL A 7 3.70 -2.78 9.58
C VAL A 7 4.96 -2.20 10.22
N GLU A 8 5.56 -2.92 11.17
CA GLU A 8 6.83 -2.52 11.77
C GLU A 8 7.94 -2.51 10.72
N ARG A 9 8.88 -1.57 10.86
CA ARG A 9 9.92 -1.37 9.83
C ARG A 9 10.78 -2.61 9.61
N GLU A 10 11.06 -3.33 10.68
CA GLU A 10 11.90 -4.53 10.66
C GLU A 10 11.20 -5.67 9.92
N SER A 11 9.93 -5.91 10.23
CA SER A 11 9.08 -6.85 9.50
C SER A 11 8.92 -6.45 8.03
N LEU A 12 8.67 -5.17 7.74
CA LEU A 12 8.61 -4.67 6.37
C LEU A 12 9.94 -4.86 5.63
N ALA A 13 11.10 -4.71 6.27
CA ALA A 13 12.39 -4.92 5.61
C ALA A 13 12.62 -6.39 5.19
N GLN A 14 12.10 -7.33 5.97
CA GLN A 14 12.19 -8.77 5.68
C GLN A 14 11.21 -9.22 4.58
N GLN A 15 10.11 -8.48 4.41
CA GLN A 15 9.12 -8.77 3.37
C GLN A 15 9.61 -8.38 1.97
N ARG A 16 9.19 -9.16 0.96
CA ARG A 16 9.46 -8.85 -0.45
C ARG A 16 8.98 -7.43 -0.80
N LYS A 17 9.81 -6.69 -1.54
CA LYS A 17 9.52 -5.30 -1.97
C LYS A 17 8.20 -5.17 -2.73
N GLY A 18 7.86 -6.18 -3.54
CA GLY A 18 6.66 -6.23 -4.36
C GLY A 18 5.51 -7.05 -3.76
N ILE A 19 5.50 -7.31 -2.45
CA ILE A 19 4.38 -8.02 -1.82
C ILE A 19 3.09 -7.21 -1.97
N TRP A 20 1.97 -7.88 -2.20
CA TRP A 20 0.71 -7.22 -2.56
C TRP A 20 0.18 -6.29 -1.46
N GLN A 21 0.45 -6.58 -0.17
CA GLN A 21 0.06 -5.73 0.95
C GLN A 21 0.72 -4.35 0.87
N LYS A 22 2.04 -4.30 0.58
CA LYS A 22 2.77 -3.04 0.41
C LYS A 22 2.28 -2.25 -0.80
N ALA A 23 2.01 -2.95 -1.90
CA ALA A 23 1.46 -2.34 -3.11
C ALA A 23 0.09 -1.69 -2.84
N LEU A 24 -0.78 -2.39 -2.12
CA LEU A 24 -2.09 -1.90 -1.72
C LEU A 24 -1.96 -0.68 -0.78
N LEU A 25 -1.10 -0.77 0.24
CA LEU A 25 -0.84 0.35 1.16
C LEU A 25 -0.31 1.58 0.42
N ALA A 26 0.66 1.40 -0.47
CA ALA A 26 1.18 2.47 -1.31
C ALA A 26 0.09 3.13 -2.16
N ALA A 27 -0.78 2.33 -2.77
CA ALA A 27 -1.90 2.82 -3.58
C ALA A 27 -2.94 3.59 -2.75
N MET A 28 -3.26 3.12 -1.54
CA MET A 28 -4.20 3.79 -0.64
C MET A 28 -3.63 5.08 -0.06
N VAL A 29 -2.39 5.06 0.44
CA VAL A 29 -1.72 6.25 0.96
C VAL A 29 -1.60 7.32 -0.12
N LYS A 30 -1.20 6.93 -1.34
CA LYS A 30 -1.10 7.87 -2.46
C LYS A 30 -2.43 8.47 -2.90
N LYS A 31 -3.54 7.73 -2.72
CA LYS A 31 -4.89 8.20 -3.07
C LYS A 31 -5.46 9.16 -2.03
N HIS A 32 -5.19 8.93 -0.75
CA HIS A 32 -5.83 9.63 0.36
C HIS A 32 -4.92 10.65 1.07
N CYS A 33 -3.62 10.63 0.81
CA CYS A 33 -2.64 11.49 1.48
C CYS A 33 -1.77 12.24 0.48
N ALA A 34 -1.52 13.53 0.76
CA ALA A 34 -0.60 14.36 0.01
C ALA A 34 0.85 14.16 0.47
N VAL A 35 1.41 12.96 0.25
CA VAL A 35 2.79 12.61 0.60
C VAL A 35 3.62 12.30 -0.65
N SER A 36 4.93 12.51 -0.58
CA SER A 36 5.81 12.25 -1.72
C SER A 36 5.99 10.75 -1.98
N ASN A 37 6.29 10.40 -3.23
CA ASN A 37 6.60 9.01 -3.59
C ASN A 37 7.85 8.50 -2.85
N GLU A 38 8.81 9.39 -2.58
CA GLU A 38 10.01 9.08 -1.78
C GLU A 38 9.65 8.67 -0.37
N TRP A 39 8.74 9.43 0.26
CA TRP A 39 8.29 9.14 1.61
C TRP A 39 7.62 7.77 1.69
N ILE A 40 6.71 7.46 0.77
CA ILE A 40 6.02 6.15 0.71
C ILE A 40 7.03 5.02 0.49
N ALA A 41 7.93 5.17 -0.49
CA ALA A 41 8.89 4.13 -0.84
C ALA A 41 9.87 3.82 0.32
N LYS A 42 10.29 4.86 1.05
CA LYS A 42 11.10 4.74 2.27
C LYS A 42 10.31 4.10 3.41
N ARG A 43 9.05 4.49 3.62
CA ARG A 43 8.21 4.00 4.72
C ARG A 43 7.83 2.53 4.55
N LEU A 44 7.57 2.09 3.32
CA LEU A 44 7.18 0.71 3.00
C LEU A 44 8.34 -0.18 2.54
N VAL A 45 9.57 0.34 2.51
CA VAL A 45 10.77 -0.40 2.07
C VAL A 45 10.56 -1.03 0.68
N MET A 46 10.03 -0.25 -0.27
CA MET A 46 9.69 -0.72 -1.63
C MET A 46 10.80 -0.48 -2.66
N GLY A 47 11.93 0.09 -2.24
CA GLY A 47 13.05 0.44 -3.14
C GLY A 47 12.82 1.78 -3.83
N HIS A 48 13.05 1.84 -5.15
CA HIS A 48 13.05 3.11 -5.88
C HIS A 48 11.63 3.73 -5.96
N PRO A 49 11.47 5.04 -5.71
CA PRO A 49 10.17 5.73 -5.73
C PRO A 49 9.38 5.55 -7.04
N ALA A 50 10.07 5.55 -8.18
CA ALA A 50 9.43 5.34 -9.49
C ALA A 50 8.81 3.93 -9.62
N GLY A 51 9.49 2.90 -9.11
CA GLY A 51 8.99 1.53 -9.11
C GLY A 51 7.77 1.37 -8.22
N MET A 52 7.84 1.93 -7.01
CA MET A 52 6.67 2.00 -6.11
C MET A 52 5.50 2.72 -6.77
N SER A 53 5.75 3.87 -7.42
CA SER A 53 4.70 4.66 -8.10
C SER A 53 4.01 3.87 -9.22
N LYS A 54 4.78 3.11 -10.02
CA LYS A 54 4.23 2.25 -11.07
C LYS A 54 3.33 1.16 -10.50
N VAL A 55 3.75 0.51 -9.42
CA VAL A 55 2.99 -0.54 -8.74
C VAL A 55 1.72 0.04 -8.09
N ALA A 56 1.83 1.18 -7.42
CA ALA A 56 0.68 1.87 -6.81
C ALA A 56 -0.36 2.24 -7.89
N LYS A 57 0.08 2.76 -9.03
CA LYS A 57 -0.79 3.09 -10.16
C LYS A 57 -1.49 1.85 -10.73
N LEU A 58 -0.79 0.73 -10.87
CA LEU A 58 -1.40 -0.54 -11.30
C LEU A 58 -2.55 -0.96 -10.38
N TYR A 59 -2.40 -0.80 -9.06
CA TYR A 59 -3.48 -1.12 -8.11
C TYR A 59 -4.65 -0.13 -8.17
N GLN A 60 -4.40 1.12 -8.54
CA GLN A 60 -5.43 2.14 -8.72
C GLN A 60 -6.22 1.95 -10.03
N GLU A 61 -5.62 1.33 -11.05
CA GLU A 61 -6.22 1.18 -12.38
C GLU A 61 -6.76 -0.24 -12.65
N SER A 62 -6.19 -1.27 -12.03
CA SER A 62 -6.65 -2.66 -12.19
C SER A 62 -7.99 -2.91 -11.51
N LYS A 63 -8.84 -3.73 -12.13
CA LYS A 63 -10.17 -4.09 -11.60
C LYS A 63 -10.06 -4.76 -10.22
N GLU A 64 -9.11 -5.67 -10.07
CA GLU A 64 -8.80 -6.38 -8.83
C GLU A 64 -8.26 -5.43 -7.77
N GLY A 65 -7.30 -4.56 -8.13
CA GLY A 65 -6.73 -3.58 -7.21
C GLY A 65 -7.78 -2.60 -6.68
N VAL A 66 -8.61 -2.04 -7.57
CA VAL A 66 -9.72 -1.15 -7.19
C VAL A 66 -10.72 -1.87 -6.28
N LYS A 67 -11.06 -3.13 -6.58
CA LYS A 67 -11.95 -3.93 -5.73
C LYS A 67 -11.37 -4.13 -4.34
N MET A 68 -10.08 -4.42 -4.23
CA MET A 68 -9.38 -4.54 -2.95
C MET A 68 -9.36 -3.21 -2.20
N MET A 69 -8.96 -2.12 -2.83
CA MET A 69 -8.96 -0.79 -2.22
C MET A 69 -10.34 -0.43 -1.64
N LYS A 70 -11.41 -0.63 -2.41
CA LYS A 70 -12.79 -0.39 -1.95
C LYS A 70 -13.16 -1.26 -0.74
N LYS A 71 -12.71 -2.52 -0.70
CA LYS A 71 -12.96 -3.41 0.44
C LYS A 71 -12.32 -2.86 1.72
N TYR A 72 -11.05 -2.46 1.66
CA TYR A 72 -10.34 -1.93 2.83
C TYR A 72 -10.79 -0.51 3.21
N GLU A 73 -11.15 0.33 2.24
CA GLU A 73 -11.77 1.63 2.50
C GLU A 73 -13.09 1.48 3.28
N LYS A 74 -13.90 0.46 2.97
CA LYS A 74 -15.12 0.17 3.74
C LYS A 74 -14.82 -0.25 5.17
N ILE A 75 -13.81 -1.11 5.36
CA ILE A 75 -13.39 -1.55 6.70
C ILE A 75 -12.92 -0.37 7.55
N LEU A 76 -12.16 0.56 6.94
CA LEU A 76 -11.69 1.77 7.60
C LEU A 76 -12.88 2.62 8.08
N LYS A 77 -13.86 2.86 7.21
CA LYS A 77 -15.05 3.66 7.53
C LYS A 77 -16.01 3.01 8.54
N SER A 78 -16.02 1.68 8.64
CA SER A 78 -16.89 0.96 9.59
C SER A 78 -16.30 0.85 11.00
N LYS A 79 -15.06 1.29 11.20
CA LYS A 79 -14.37 1.27 12.49
C LYS A 79 -14.41 2.63 13.21
N ASP A 80 -14.90 3.68 12.54
CA ASP A 80 -15.35 4.94 13.15
C ASP A 80 -16.84 4.81 13.54
#